data_AF-X0VIB4-F1
#
_entry.id   AF-X0VIB4-F1
#
_cell.length_a   1.000
_cell.length_b   1.000
_cell.length_c   1.000
_cell.angle_alpha   90.00
_cell.angle_beta   90.00
_cell.angle_gamma   90.00
#
_symmetry.space_group_name_H-M   'P 1'
#
loop_
_entity.id
_entity.type
_entity.pdbx_description
1 polymer ?
#
loop_
_entity_poly.entity_id
_entity_poly.type
_entity_poly.pdbx_seq_one_letter_code
_entity_poly.pdbx_strand_id
1 'polypeptide(L)'
;MGGRMWLIYGLMSNELEWSDHMSKILYACTTCGNCGENCKLLTRKLGPEFAVDIIELARAEAFKNGFCSEKAINFGKHTAKEHNPYLEKHEDRLSWLPDDFKNPEDPEIGYFVGCTSSYREKELAKNTFEVLKKIGVKFAIFREEWCCGSPLLRTGQRETAITQAQHNIELFKNKNIKTIVTSCAGCYRTIKEDYSRIFYNEISEDKLPFEVLHISEYI
;
A
#
# COMPACT_ATOMS: atom_id res chain seq x y z
N MET A 1 -11.83 10.56 -25.96
CA MET A 1 -11.44 9.16 -26.28
C MET A 1 -10.36 8.75 -25.29
N GLY A 2 -10.44 7.58 -24.65
CA GLY A 2 -9.55 7.17 -23.56
C GLY A 2 -8.16 6.74 -24.04
N GLY A 3 -7.32 7.67 -24.48
CA GLY A 3 -6.03 7.39 -25.13
C GLY A 3 -5.12 6.41 -24.35
N ARG A 4 -5.03 6.54 -23.01
CA ARG A 4 -4.23 5.61 -22.18
C ARG A 4 -4.75 4.17 -22.23
N MET A 5 -6.06 3.97 -22.31
CA MET A 5 -6.64 2.61 -22.37
C MET A 5 -6.32 1.93 -23.71
N TRP A 6 -6.35 2.69 -24.81
CA TRP A 6 -5.94 2.17 -26.12
C TRP A 6 -4.43 1.89 -26.18
N LEU A 7 -3.60 2.75 -25.58
CA LEU A 7 -2.17 2.49 -25.48
C LEU A 7 -1.88 1.21 -24.70
N ILE A 8 -2.55 1.02 -23.55
CA ILE A 8 -2.42 -0.21 -22.76
C ILE A 8 -2.92 -1.41 -23.56
N TYR A 9 -4.07 -1.30 -24.23
CA TYR A 9 -4.58 -2.38 -25.06
C TYR A 9 -3.57 -2.81 -26.13
N GLY A 10 -3.01 -1.86 -26.90
CA GLY A 10 -2.02 -2.17 -27.94
C GLY A 10 -0.73 -2.78 -27.38
N LEU A 11 -0.29 -2.32 -26.20
CA LEU A 11 0.84 -2.94 -25.49
C LEU A 11 0.53 -4.38 -25.07
N MET A 12 -0.65 -4.64 -24.49
CA MET A 12 -1.05 -5.96 -24.02
C MET A 12 -1.38 -6.92 -25.16
N SER A 13 -1.85 -6.43 -26.32
CA SER A 13 -2.11 -7.24 -27.52
C SER A 13 -0.86 -7.47 -28.39
N ASN A 14 0.31 -6.95 -27.96
CA ASN A 14 1.55 -6.96 -28.74
C ASN A 14 1.47 -6.25 -30.10
N GLU A 15 0.49 -5.34 -30.28
CA GLU A 15 0.41 -4.46 -31.45
C GLU A 15 1.35 -3.25 -31.32
N LEU A 16 1.77 -2.92 -30.09
CA LEU A 16 2.75 -1.89 -29.78
C LEU A 16 3.89 -2.47 -28.95
N GLU A 17 5.11 -2.02 -29.22
CA GLU A 17 6.29 -2.35 -28.42
C GLU A 17 6.44 -1.39 -27.23
N TRP A 18 7.04 -1.87 -26.14
CA TRP A 18 7.36 -1.02 -25.00
C TRP A 18 8.46 0.00 -25.34
N SER A 19 8.33 1.21 -24.79
CA SER A 19 9.34 2.26 -24.92
C SER A 19 9.35 3.18 -23.69
N ASP A 20 10.46 3.90 -23.49
CA ASP A 20 10.59 4.90 -22.42
C ASP A 20 9.51 5.99 -22.51
N HIS A 21 9.14 6.39 -23.73
CA HIS A 21 8.09 7.38 -23.94
C HIS A 21 6.74 6.87 -23.46
N MET A 22 6.39 5.62 -23.81
CA MET A 22 5.14 5.00 -23.39
C MET A 22 5.08 4.79 -21.88
N SER A 23 6.19 4.34 -21.29
CA SER A 23 6.31 4.24 -19.84
C SER A 23 6.08 5.59 -19.15
N LYS A 24 6.70 6.68 -19.63
CA LYS A 24 6.45 8.03 -19.09
C LYS A 24 4.96 8.40 -19.11
N ILE A 25 4.23 8.07 -20.17
CA ILE A 25 2.78 8.33 -20.26
C ILE A 25 1.99 7.54 -19.20
N LEU A 26 2.35 6.27 -18.97
CA LEU A 26 1.71 5.41 -17.97
C LEU A 26 2.00 5.88 -16.54
N TYR A 27 3.27 6.18 -16.24
CA TYR A 27 3.69 6.64 -14.91
C TYR A 27 3.25 8.07 -14.59
N ALA A 28 2.97 8.91 -15.60
CA ALA A 28 2.38 10.23 -15.40
C ALA A 28 0.92 10.21 -14.89
N CYS A 29 0.24 9.06 -14.94
CA CYS A 29 -1.11 8.94 -14.40
C CYS A 29 -1.11 9.10 -12.87
N THR A 30 -1.92 10.00 -12.33
CA THR A 30 -2.06 10.18 -10.87
C THR A 30 -2.95 9.13 -10.21
N THR A 31 -3.53 8.21 -11.00
CA THR A 31 -4.48 7.19 -10.53
C THR A 31 -5.69 7.77 -9.78
N CYS A 32 -6.14 8.98 -10.16
CA CYS A 32 -7.25 9.69 -9.52
C CYS A 32 -8.65 9.12 -9.81
N GLY A 33 -8.78 8.10 -10.66
CA GLY A 33 -10.06 7.47 -10.98
C GLY A 33 -10.96 8.26 -11.96
N ASN A 34 -10.61 9.49 -12.36
CA ASN A 34 -11.43 10.30 -13.29
C ASN A 34 -11.69 9.60 -14.65
N CYS A 35 -10.82 8.66 -15.03
CA CYS A 35 -11.03 7.83 -16.21
C CYS A 35 -12.19 6.83 -16.05
N GLY A 36 -12.49 6.33 -14.85
CA GLY A 36 -13.67 5.49 -14.60
C GLY A 36 -14.96 6.22 -14.93
N GLU A 37 -15.10 7.45 -14.44
CA GLU A 37 -16.30 8.28 -14.65
C GLU A 37 -16.47 8.74 -16.10
N ASN A 38 -15.38 9.15 -16.76
CA ASN A 38 -15.46 9.80 -18.07
C ASN A 38 -15.24 8.84 -19.25
N CYS A 39 -14.59 7.69 -19.04
CA CYS A 39 -14.24 6.80 -20.14
C CYS A 39 -15.43 5.91 -20.51
N LYS A 40 -16.10 6.24 -21.61
CA LYS A 40 -17.19 5.44 -22.20
C LYS A 40 -16.82 3.97 -22.48
N LEU A 41 -15.53 3.65 -22.63
CA LEU A 41 -15.09 2.26 -22.81
C LEU A 41 -15.24 1.46 -21.52
N LEU A 42 -14.91 2.05 -20.38
CA LEU A 42 -14.93 1.38 -19.09
C LEU A 42 -16.35 1.27 -18.55
N THR A 43 -17.12 2.36 -18.62
CA THR A 43 -18.52 2.39 -18.17
C THR A 43 -19.44 1.45 -18.93
N ARG A 44 -19.06 0.99 -20.14
CA ARG A 44 -19.89 0.09 -20.96
C ARG A 44 -19.49 -1.38 -20.96
N LYS A 45 -18.23 -1.71 -20.68
CA LYS A 45 -17.71 -3.09 -20.89
C LYS A 45 -17.07 -3.74 -19.67
N LEU A 46 -16.47 -2.98 -18.76
CA LEU A 46 -15.66 -3.54 -17.67
C LEU A 46 -16.12 -3.05 -16.29
N GLY A 47 -16.75 -1.87 -16.21
CA GLY A 47 -17.06 -1.19 -14.95
C GLY A 47 -16.09 -0.02 -14.71
N PRO A 48 -16.56 1.15 -14.25
CA PRO A 48 -15.68 2.30 -13.96
C PRO A 48 -14.61 2.01 -12.88
N GLU A 49 -14.87 1.07 -11.98
CA GLU A 49 -14.03 0.69 -10.84
C GLU A 49 -12.67 0.10 -11.26
N PHE A 50 -12.60 -0.61 -12.39
CA PHE A 50 -11.37 -1.27 -12.86
C PHE A 50 -10.41 -0.32 -13.60
N ALA A 51 -10.81 0.94 -13.80
CA ALA A 51 -10.02 1.90 -14.57
C ALA A 51 -8.60 2.08 -14.03
N VAL A 52 -8.48 2.18 -12.71
CA VAL A 52 -7.21 2.38 -12.02
C VAL A 52 -6.41 1.08 -11.99
N ASP A 53 -7.09 -0.05 -11.80
CA ASP A 53 -6.46 -1.37 -11.76
C ASP A 53 -5.76 -1.69 -13.09
N ILE A 54 -6.37 -1.36 -14.21
CA ILE A 54 -5.76 -1.52 -15.55
C ILE A 54 -4.47 -0.70 -15.66
N ILE A 55 -4.46 0.54 -15.15
CA ILE A 55 -3.23 1.36 -15.15
C ILE A 55 -2.14 0.72 -14.30
N GLU A 56 -2.48 0.24 -13.11
CA GLU A 56 -1.51 -0.33 -12.17
C GLU A 56 -0.97 -1.68 -12.66
N LEU A 57 -1.81 -2.52 -13.27
CA LEU A 57 -1.38 -3.74 -13.96
C LEU A 57 -0.48 -3.44 -15.16
N ALA A 58 -0.81 -2.42 -15.95
CA ALA A 58 0.06 -1.99 -17.04
C ALA A 58 1.42 -1.50 -16.54
N ARG A 59 1.50 -0.85 -15.37
CA ARG A 59 2.77 -0.49 -14.73
C ARG A 59 3.54 -1.70 -14.23
N ALA A 60 2.85 -2.72 -13.70
CA ALA A 60 3.49 -3.98 -13.33
C ALA A 60 4.13 -4.66 -14.55
N GLU A 61 3.44 -4.66 -15.69
CA GLU A 61 4.00 -5.20 -16.92
C GLU A 61 5.14 -4.33 -17.48
N ALA A 62 5.01 -2.99 -17.41
CA ALA A 62 6.10 -2.08 -17.75
C ALA A 62 7.37 -2.35 -16.93
N PHE A 63 7.22 -2.56 -15.61
CA PHE A 63 8.33 -2.88 -14.72
C PHE A 63 9.03 -4.18 -15.11
N LYS A 64 8.27 -5.25 -15.40
CA LYS A 64 8.85 -6.53 -15.86
C LYS A 64 9.63 -6.40 -17.17
N ASN A 65 9.15 -5.54 -18.08
CA ASN A 65 9.80 -5.25 -19.35
C ASN A 65 10.97 -4.24 -19.22
N GLY A 66 11.35 -3.86 -17.99
CA GLY A 66 12.49 -2.96 -17.74
C GLY A 66 12.17 -1.47 -17.86
N PHE A 67 10.91 -1.10 -18.09
CA PHE A 67 10.49 0.29 -18.31
C PHE A 67 9.98 0.96 -17.04
N CYS A 68 10.85 1.09 -16.05
CA CYS A 68 10.57 1.78 -14.80
C CYS A 68 11.76 2.68 -14.41
N SER A 69 11.48 3.85 -13.85
CA SER A 69 12.54 4.77 -13.46
C SER A 69 13.43 4.17 -12.36
N GLU A 70 14.73 4.46 -12.41
CA GLU A 70 15.69 3.99 -11.38
C GLU A 70 15.26 4.37 -9.96
N LYS A 71 14.74 5.59 -9.78
CA LYS A 71 14.21 6.05 -8.48
C LYS A 71 13.11 5.15 -7.95
N ALA A 72 12.19 4.71 -8.82
CA ALA A 72 11.12 3.80 -8.44
C ALA A 72 11.65 2.39 -8.15
N ILE A 73 12.58 1.87 -8.96
CA ILE A 73 13.25 0.58 -8.73
C ILE A 73 13.94 0.56 -7.35
N ASN A 74 14.54 1.69 -6.95
CA ASN A 74 15.19 1.79 -5.65
C ASN A 74 14.22 1.64 -4.48
N PHE A 75 12.93 1.98 -4.62
CA PHE A 75 11.94 1.70 -3.57
C PHE A 75 11.84 0.21 -3.26
N GLY A 76 11.83 -0.67 -4.28
CA GLY A 76 11.79 -2.11 -4.08
C GLY A 76 13.07 -2.64 -3.44
N LYS A 77 14.23 -2.20 -3.94
CA LYS A 77 15.54 -2.58 -3.37
C LYS A 77 15.66 -2.17 -1.90
N HIS A 78 15.28 -0.95 -1.57
CA HIS A 78 15.33 -0.45 -0.20
C HIS A 78 14.33 -1.20 0.69
N THR A 79 13.11 -1.42 0.21
CA THR A 79 12.08 -2.14 0.98
C THR A 79 12.45 -3.60 1.19
N ALA A 80 13.09 -4.26 0.22
CA ALA A 80 13.58 -5.62 0.39
C ALA A 80 14.70 -5.73 1.44
N LYS A 81 15.50 -4.66 1.62
CA LYS A 81 16.62 -4.65 2.56
C LYS A 81 16.25 -4.18 3.97
N GLU A 82 15.49 -3.09 4.08
CA GLU A 82 15.22 -2.40 5.36
C GLU A 82 13.71 -2.32 5.68
N HIS A 83 12.87 -2.99 4.89
CA HIS A 83 11.41 -3.01 5.04
C HIS A 83 10.74 -1.63 4.97
N ASN A 84 11.44 -0.64 4.39
CA ASN A 84 10.93 0.70 4.10
C ASN A 84 11.57 1.26 2.81
N PRO A 85 10.90 2.19 2.10
CA PRO A 85 11.38 2.70 0.81
C PRO A 85 12.54 3.71 0.93
N TYR A 86 12.92 4.11 2.14
CA TYR A 86 13.87 5.19 2.39
C TYR A 86 15.29 4.72 2.67
N LEU A 87 15.52 3.40 2.79
CA LEU A 87 16.81 2.80 3.17
C LEU A 87 17.27 3.22 4.58
N GLU A 88 16.35 3.68 5.43
CA GLU A 88 16.65 3.91 6.84
C GLU A 88 16.63 2.60 7.59
N LYS A 89 17.41 2.44 8.65
CA LYS A 89 17.51 1.15 9.31
C LYS A 89 16.18 0.72 9.90
N HIS A 90 15.84 -0.56 9.76
CA HIS A 90 14.59 -1.07 10.33
C HIS A 90 14.49 -0.88 11.86
N GLU A 91 15.63 -1.00 12.56
CA GLU A 91 15.71 -0.84 14.02
C GLU A 91 15.25 0.53 14.53
N ASP A 92 15.34 1.58 13.71
CA ASP A 92 15.07 2.97 14.11
C ASP A 92 13.59 3.37 13.99
N ARG A 93 12.72 2.49 13.47
CA ARG A 93 11.32 2.86 13.14
C ARG A 93 10.47 3.30 14.32
N LEU A 94 10.83 2.89 15.53
CA LEU A 94 10.15 3.29 16.78
C LEU A 94 10.92 4.33 17.58
N SER A 95 11.92 5.00 16.99
CA SER A 95 12.71 6.05 17.68
C SER A 95 11.90 7.26 18.15
N TRP A 96 10.64 7.38 17.71
CA TRP A 96 9.71 8.43 18.12
C TRP A 96 8.79 8.01 19.28
N LEU A 97 8.72 6.71 19.59
CA LEU A 97 7.83 6.14 20.60
C LEU A 97 8.41 6.37 22.00
N PRO A 98 7.61 6.75 23.01
CA PRO A 98 8.09 6.86 24.38
C PRO A 98 8.63 5.54 24.94
N ASP A 99 9.78 5.58 25.63
CA ASP A 99 10.46 4.40 26.17
C ASP A 99 9.65 3.65 27.24
N ASP A 100 8.72 4.34 27.90
CA ASP A 100 7.84 3.79 28.94
C ASP A 100 6.59 3.10 28.37
N PHE A 101 6.33 3.26 27.06
CA PHE A 101 5.20 2.60 26.42
C PHE A 101 5.43 1.09 26.35
N LYS A 102 4.42 0.34 26.82
CA LYS A 102 4.36 -1.11 26.72
C LYS A 102 3.08 -1.51 26.03
N ASN A 103 3.18 -2.45 25.10
CA ASN A 103 2.00 -3.05 24.51
C ASN A 103 1.14 -3.72 25.60
N PRO A 104 -0.19 -3.60 25.53
CA PRO A 104 -1.09 -4.41 26.36
C PRO A 104 -0.82 -5.91 26.18
N GLU A 105 -1.15 -6.73 27.19
CA GLU A 105 -0.97 -8.18 27.13
C GLU A 105 -1.82 -8.85 26.04
N ASP A 106 -3.04 -8.35 25.82
CA ASP A 106 -3.98 -8.85 24.80
C ASP A 106 -4.59 -7.66 24.03
N PRO A 107 -3.84 -7.07 23.08
CA PRO A 107 -4.30 -5.92 22.33
C PRO A 107 -5.19 -6.37 21.18
N GLU A 108 -6.47 -5.97 21.19
CA GLU A 108 -7.35 -6.19 20.03
C GLU A 108 -7.10 -5.19 18.90
N ILE A 109 -6.42 -4.07 19.19
CA ILE A 109 -6.17 -2.98 18.25
C ILE A 109 -4.67 -2.83 17.99
N GLY A 110 -4.29 -2.78 16.72
CA GLY A 110 -2.94 -2.43 16.28
C GLY A 110 -2.89 -1.05 15.64
N TYR A 111 -2.01 -0.17 16.11
CA TYR A 111 -1.70 1.06 15.38
C TYR A 111 -0.64 0.76 14.31
N PHE A 112 -1.07 0.71 13.04
CA PHE A 112 -0.17 0.63 11.90
C PHE A 112 0.41 2.01 11.60
N VAL A 113 1.67 2.19 11.98
CA VAL A 113 2.35 3.49 11.94
C VAL A 113 2.71 3.86 10.50
N GLY A 114 3.18 2.87 9.73
CA GLY A 114 3.66 3.05 8.37
C GLY A 114 5.05 3.67 8.31
N CYS A 115 5.67 3.57 7.13
CA CYS A 115 7.05 4.02 6.93
C CYS A 115 7.21 5.54 7.04
N THR A 116 6.39 6.34 6.36
CA THR A 116 6.55 7.80 6.36
C THR A 116 6.43 8.37 7.77
N SER A 117 5.41 7.99 8.54
CA SER A 117 5.25 8.47 9.91
C SER A 117 6.35 7.97 10.85
N SER A 118 6.85 6.75 10.66
CA SER A 118 7.94 6.21 11.49
C SER A 118 9.28 6.93 11.29
N TYR A 119 9.54 7.37 10.05
CA TYR A 119 10.88 7.77 9.61
C TYR A 119 11.00 9.26 9.26
N ARG A 120 10.04 9.79 8.50
CA ARG A 120 10.07 11.16 7.95
C ARG A 120 9.18 12.13 8.70
N GLU A 121 8.00 11.68 9.12
CA GLU A 121 6.94 12.49 9.74
C GLU A 121 6.65 12.00 11.16
N LYS A 122 7.70 11.97 12.01
CA LYS A 122 7.63 11.43 13.37
C LYS A 122 6.58 12.12 14.25
N GLU A 123 6.34 13.41 14.02
CA GLU A 123 5.30 14.16 14.74
C GLU A 123 3.89 13.64 14.42
N LEU A 124 3.62 13.17 13.20
CA LEU A 124 2.34 12.54 12.87
C LEU A 124 2.14 11.24 13.66
N ALA A 125 3.19 10.42 13.79
CA ALA A 125 3.16 9.20 14.58
C ALA A 125 2.89 9.49 16.07
N LYS A 126 3.65 10.44 16.65
CA LYS A 126 3.46 10.90 18.04
C LYS A 126 2.06 11.46 18.29
N ASN A 127 1.57 12.34 17.43
CA ASN A 127 0.25 12.93 17.60
C ASN A 127 -0.87 11.89 17.48
N THR A 128 -0.75 10.94 16.56
CA THR A 128 -1.71 9.83 16.44
C THR A 128 -1.69 8.95 17.70
N PHE A 129 -0.51 8.63 18.21
CA PHE A 129 -0.31 7.90 19.46
C PHE A 129 -0.97 8.61 20.66
N GLU A 130 -0.71 9.91 20.82
CA GLU A 130 -1.28 10.72 21.91
C GLU A 130 -2.80 10.81 21.82
N VAL A 131 -3.36 10.96 20.62
CA VAL A 131 -4.81 10.93 20.41
C VAL A 131 -5.40 9.60 20.87
N LEU A 132 -4.86 8.47 20.40
CA LEU A 132 -5.34 7.13 20.78
C LEU A 132 -5.22 6.88 22.29
N LYS A 133 -4.12 7.32 22.91
CA LYS A 133 -3.94 7.27 24.38
C LYS A 133 -4.98 8.09 25.11
N LYS A 134 -5.24 9.33 24.65
CA LYS A 134 -6.15 10.26 25.31
C LYS A 134 -7.61 9.82 25.27
N ILE A 135 -8.02 9.14 24.20
CA ILE A 135 -9.37 8.56 24.09
C ILE A 135 -9.49 7.19 24.79
N GLY A 136 -8.43 6.72 25.47
CA GLY A 136 -8.46 5.53 26.32
C GLY A 136 -8.36 4.20 25.56
N VAL A 137 -7.87 4.21 24.31
CA VAL A 137 -7.77 3.01 23.48
C VAL A 137 -6.60 2.15 23.95
N LYS A 138 -6.85 0.84 24.10
CA LYS A 138 -5.81 -0.16 24.34
C LYS A 138 -5.31 -0.68 22.99
N PHE A 139 -4.24 -0.08 22.48
CA PHE A 139 -3.63 -0.47 21.20
C PHE A 139 -2.19 -0.93 21.38
N ALA A 140 -1.71 -1.72 20.43
CA ALA A 140 -0.32 -2.13 20.33
C ALA A 140 0.39 -1.51 19.11
N ILE A 141 1.70 -1.37 19.23
CA ILE A 141 2.62 -0.99 18.16
C ILE A 141 3.69 -2.08 18.06
N PHE A 142 3.97 -2.55 16.85
CA PHE A 142 4.88 -3.68 16.63
C PHE A 142 6.16 -3.20 15.98
N ARG A 143 7.32 -3.59 16.52
CA ARG A 143 8.64 -3.28 15.92
C ARG A 143 8.82 -4.01 14.60
N GLU A 144 8.13 -5.12 14.42
CA GLU A 144 8.18 -6.02 13.28
C GLU A 144 7.33 -5.54 12.09
N GLU A 145 6.57 -4.45 12.23
CA GLU A 145 5.74 -3.91 11.13
C GLU A 145 6.60 -3.46 9.95
N TRP A 146 6.29 -4.00 8.77
CA TRP A 146 6.94 -3.63 7.51
C TRP A 146 6.10 -2.63 6.71
N CYS A 147 6.72 -1.97 5.73
CA CYS A 147 6.02 -1.07 4.81
C CYS A 147 4.76 -1.73 4.22
N CYS A 148 3.66 -0.99 4.11
CA CYS A 148 2.41 -1.50 3.52
C CYS A 148 2.53 -1.90 2.04
N GLY A 149 3.65 -1.62 1.37
CA GLY A 149 3.87 -1.96 -0.04
C GLY A 149 3.21 -1.00 -1.04
N SER A 150 2.50 0.04 -0.58
CA SER A 150 1.78 0.97 -1.47
C SER A 150 2.67 1.56 -2.59
N PRO A 151 3.87 2.13 -2.32
CA PRO A 151 4.73 2.66 -3.38
C PRO A 151 5.14 1.60 -4.41
N LEU A 152 5.30 0.36 -3.97
CA LEU A 152 5.72 -0.77 -4.81
C LEU A 152 4.60 -1.18 -5.75
N LEU A 153 3.36 -1.29 -5.25
CA LEU A 153 2.18 -1.54 -6.08
C LEU A 153 1.99 -0.45 -7.14
N ARG A 154 2.10 0.83 -6.75
CA ARG A 154 1.94 1.95 -7.69
C ARG A 154 3.05 2.05 -8.72
N THR A 155 4.20 1.44 -8.47
CA THR A 155 5.35 1.43 -9.39
C THR A 155 5.51 0.13 -10.18
N GLY A 156 4.64 -0.86 -9.94
CA GLY A 156 4.64 -2.15 -10.65
C GLY A 156 5.48 -3.25 -10.00
N GLN A 157 6.10 -2.99 -8.85
CA GLN A 157 6.97 -3.91 -8.10
C GLN A 157 6.15 -4.87 -7.23
N ARG A 158 5.26 -5.64 -7.87
CA ARG A 158 4.22 -6.43 -7.17
C ARG A 158 4.78 -7.52 -6.27
N GLU A 159 5.79 -8.26 -6.70
CA GLU A 159 6.35 -9.37 -5.92
C GLU A 159 6.84 -8.92 -4.54
N THR A 160 7.66 -7.86 -4.51
CA THR A 160 8.14 -7.28 -3.25
C THR A 160 6.98 -6.75 -2.39
N ALA A 161 5.95 -6.15 -3.01
CA ALA A 161 4.77 -5.69 -2.29
C ALA A 161 3.99 -6.85 -1.64
N ILE A 162 3.84 -7.96 -2.34
CA ILE A 162 3.17 -9.18 -1.85
C ILE A 162 3.91 -9.72 -0.64
N THR A 163 5.25 -9.80 -0.69
CA THR A 163 6.05 -10.22 0.46
C THR A 163 5.82 -9.34 1.69
N GLN A 164 5.75 -8.01 1.52
CA GLN A 164 5.46 -7.12 2.65
C GLN A 164 4.04 -7.30 3.20
N ALA A 165 3.08 -7.52 2.31
CA ALA A 165 1.69 -7.72 2.68
C ALA A 165 1.49 -9.04 3.46
N GLN A 166 2.08 -10.14 2.99
CA GLN A 166 2.05 -11.45 3.67
C GLN A 166 2.59 -11.34 5.09
N HIS A 167 3.80 -10.78 5.25
CA HIS A 167 4.42 -10.59 6.56
C HIS A 167 3.54 -9.80 7.53
N ASN A 168 2.98 -8.67 7.08
CA ASN A 168 2.12 -7.85 7.93
C ASN A 168 0.81 -8.58 8.31
N ILE A 169 0.19 -9.31 7.38
CA ILE A 169 -1.00 -10.11 7.67
C ILE A 169 -0.70 -11.19 8.71
N GLU A 170 0.40 -11.91 8.56
CA GLU A 170 0.85 -12.95 9.50
C GLU A 170 1.18 -12.36 10.87
N LEU A 171 1.88 -11.21 10.91
CA LEU A 171 2.16 -10.48 12.14
C LEU A 171 0.87 -10.17 12.91
N PHE A 172 -0.14 -9.58 12.26
CA PHE A 172 -1.38 -9.21 12.93
C PHE A 172 -2.22 -10.41 13.34
N LYS A 173 -2.27 -11.47 12.52
CA LYS A 173 -2.89 -12.75 12.89
C LYS A 173 -2.24 -13.34 14.14
N ASN A 174 -0.91 -13.44 14.17
CA ASN A 174 -0.16 -14.03 15.29
C ASN A 174 -0.26 -13.22 16.58
N LYS A 175 -0.55 -11.92 16.48
CA LYS A 175 -0.75 -11.01 17.62
C LYS A 175 -2.22 -10.86 18.00
N ASN A 176 -3.13 -11.63 17.39
CA ASN A 176 -4.58 -11.58 17.62
C ASN A 176 -5.21 -10.19 17.44
N ILE A 177 -4.64 -9.36 16.56
CA ILE A 177 -5.20 -8.05 16.26
C ILE A 177 -6.51 -8.22 15.47
N LYS A 178 -7.58 -7.58 15.95
CA LYS A 178 -8.90 -7.56 15.32
C LYS A 178 -9.14 -6.29 14.51
N THR A 179 -8.54 -5.17 14.91
CA THR A 179 -8.68 -3.89 14.22
C THR A 179 -7.31 -3.22 14.04
N ILE A 180 -7.01 -2.84 12.80
CA ILE A 180 -5.86 -2.02 12.46
C ILE A 180 -6.33 -0.58 12.28
N VAL A 181 -5.70 0.33 13.03
CA VAL A 181 -5.88 1.77 12.87
C VAL A 181 -4.64 2.34 12.21
N THR A 182 -4.79 3.25 11.24
CA THR A 182 -3.66 3.98 10.65
C THR A 182 -4.01 5.44 10.37
N SER A 183 -3.02 6.33 10.45
CA SER A 183 -3.17 7.74 10.08
C SER A 183 -2.72 8.06 8.66
N CYS A 184 -2.26 7.05 7.91
CA CYS A 184 -1.83 7.22 6.53
C CYS A 184 -2.90 6.69 5.56
N ALA A 185 -3.52 7.58 4.78
CA ALA A 185 -4.51 7.22 3.77
C ALA A 185 -3.98 6.19 2.73
N GLY A 186 -2.68 6.27 2.40
CA GLY A 186 -2.03 5.30 1.52
C GLY A 186 -1.91 3.91 2.13
N CYS A 187 -1.55 3.82 3.42
CA CYS A 187 -1.53 2.55 4.14
C CYS A 187 -2.96 2.02 4.31
N TYR A 188 -3.91 2.89 4.64
CA TYR A 188 -5.32 2.55 4.77
C TYR A 188 -5.88 1.89 3.50
N ARG A 189 -5.81 2.57 2.34
CA ARG A 189 -6.25 1.99 1.05
C ARG A 189 -5.52 0.68 0.78
N THR A 190 -4.21 0.63 0.99
CA THR A 190 -3.43 -0.54 0.59
C THR A 190 -3.71 -1.77 1.44
N ILE A 191 -3.82 -1.60 2.76
CA ILE A 191 -4.16 -2.72 3.63
C ILE A 191 -5.62 -3.10 3.42
N LYS A 192 -6.57 -2.15 3.34
CA LYS A 192 -8.01 -2.46 3.23
C LYS A 192 -8.40 -3.07 1.88
N GLU A 193 -7.93 -2.46 0.79
CA GLU A 193 -8.36 -2.81 -0.57
C GLU A 193 -7.35 -3.71 -1.28
N ASP A 194 -6.07 -3.33 -1.33
CA ASP A 194 -5.10 -4.03 -2.18
C ASP A 194 -4.75 -5.41 -1.60
N TYR A 195 -4.65 -5.56 -0.27
CA TYR A 195 -4.32 -6.87 0.33
C TYR A 195 -5.40 -7.90 0.03
N SER A 196 -6.67 -7.54 0.19
CA SER A 196 -7.81 -8.41 -0.13
C SER A 196 -7.78 -8.87 -1.60
N ARG A 197 -7.39 -7.97 -2.52
CA ARG A 197 -7.25 -8.29 -3.96
C ARG A 197 -6.04 -9.18 -4.25
N ILE A 198 -4.93 -8.98 -3.54
CA ILE A 198 -3.72 -9.78 -3.70
C ILE A 198 -3.95 -11.23 -3.27
N PHE A 199 -4.61 -11.43 -2.13
CA PHE A 199 -4.81 -12.75 -1.51
C PHE A 199 -6.22 -13.30 -1.69
N TYR A 200 -6.95 -12.85 -2.71
CA TYR A 200 -8.34 -13.21 -2.96
C TYR A 200 -8.60 -14.73 -2.91
N ASN A 201 -7.69 -15.56 -3.43
CA ASN A 201 -7.83 -17.03 -3.43
C ASN A 201 -7.25 -17.72 -2.18
N GLU A 202 -6.48 -17.01 -1.34
CA GLU A 202 -5.83 -17.55 -0.13
C GLU A 202 -6.60 -17.21 1.14
N ILE A 203 -7.49 -16.23 1.07
CA ILE A 203 -8.35 -15.79 2.15
C ILE A 203 -9.73 -16.45 1.95
N SER A 204 -10.13 -17.31 2.89
CA SER A 204 -11.33 -18.16 2.79
C SER A 204 -12.67 -17.42 2.66
N GLU A 205 -12.71 -16.09 2.85
CA GLU A 205 -13.96 -15.29 2.89
C GLU A 205 -13.87 -13.92 2.19
N ASP A 206 -12.98 -13.71 1.20
CA ASP A 206 -12.77 -12.40 0.55
C ASP A 206 -12.48 -11.23 1.54
N LYS A 207 -12.16 -11.57 2.80
CA LYS A 207 -12.04 -10.62 3.92
C LYS A 207 -10.80 -10.89 4.74
N LEU A 208 -10.03 -9.84 4.95
CA LEU A 208 -8.90 -9.84 5.88
C LEU A 208 -9.35 -10.32 7.27
N PRO A 209 -8.45 -10.96 8.04
CA PRO A 209 -8.75 -11.46 9.38
C PRO A 209 -8.93 -10.34 10.42
N PHE A 210 -8.80 -9.07 10.01
CA PHE A 210 -8.93 -7.88 10.82
C PHE A 210 -9.64 -6.78 10.03
N GLU A 211 -10.30 -5.89 10.76
CA GLU A 211 -10.84 -4.65 10.22
C GLU A 211 -9.70 -3.61 10.03
N VAL A 212 -9.85 -2.73 9.03
CA VAL A 212 -8.92 -1.63 8.79
C VAL A 212 -9.68 -0.32 8.82
N LEU A 213 -9.28 0.58 9.73
CA LEU A 213 -9.86 1.90 9.92
C LEU A 213 -8.79 2.98 9.77
N HIS A 214 -9.14 4.06 9.08
CA HIS A 214 -8.37 5.27 9.15
C HIS A 214 -8.64 5.96 10.50
N ILE A 215 -7.67 6.68 11.04
CA ILE A 215 -7.84 7.37 12.34
C ILE A 215 -9.07 8.28 12.37
N SER A 216 -9.43 8.90 11.24
CA SER A 216 -10.63 9.75 11.12
C SER A 216 -11.96 8.99 11.10
N GLU A 217 -11.95 7.70 10.81
CA GLU A 217 -13.14 6.83 10.92
C GLU A 217 -13.26 6.22 12.32
N TYR A 218 -12.13 6.11 13.02
CA TYR A 218 -12.05 5.49 14.33
C TYR A 218 -12.47 6.43 15.48
N ILE A 219 -12.21 7.73 15.35
CA ILE A 219 -12.50 8.75 16.38
C ILE A 219 -13.85 9.44 16.20
#